data_AF-A0A7V4UH91-F1
#
_entry.id   AF-A0A7V4UH91-F1
#
_cell.length_a   1.000
_cell.length_b   1.000
_cell.length_c   1.000
_cell.angle_alpha   90.00
_cell.angle_beta   90.00
_cell.angle_gamma   90.00
#
_symmetry.space_group_name_H-M   'P 1'
#
loop_
_entity.id
_entity.type
_entity.pdbx_description
1 polymer ?
#
loop_
_entity_poly.entity_id
_entity_poly.type
_entity_poly.pdbx_seq_one_letter_code
_entity_poly.pdbx_strand_id
1 'polypeptide(L)'
;EPARRQSLATLAAHLRGRLAEVRPQAAELRPGPAAPHSPIVPVMLGDPNRTMAAAAELRRRGFFVPGIRPPSVPPGQSLLRISLSVRHTPQQLDALVAALSAILPA
;
A
#
# COMPACT_ATOMS: atom_id res chain seq x y z
N GLU A 1 23.60 1.89 -5.99
CA GLU A 1 23.93 2.91 -4.95
C GLU A 1 23.22 2.61 -3.64
N PRO A 2 23.95 2.58 -2.50
CA PRO A 2 23.39 2.34 -1.16
C PRO A 2 22.42 3.43 -0.69
N ALA A 3 22.69 4.69 -1.02
CA ALA A 3 21.89 5.85 -0.60
C ALA A 3 20.42 5.76 -1.07
N ARG A 4 20.18 5.37 -2.34
CA ARG A 4 18.80 5.19 -2.85
C ARG A 4 18.03 4.11 -2.11
N ARG A 5 18.70 3.02 -1.71
CA ARG A 5 18.07 1.94 -0.94
C ARG A 5 17.66 2.43 0.45
N GLN A 6 18.51 3.26 1.08
CA GLN A 6 18.20 3.86 2.38
C GLN A 6 17.00 4.81 2.30
N SER A 7 16.96 5.71 1.30
CA SER A 7 15.83 6.64 1.14
C SER A 7 14.49 5.91 0.91
N LEU A 8 14.49 4.83 0.13
CA LEU A 8 13.29 4.00 -0.08
C LEU A 8 12.85 3.29 1.21
N ALA A 9 13.80 2.81 2.01
CA ALA A 9 13.49 2.20 3.29
C ALA A 9 12.86 3.21 4.27
N THR A 10 13.34 4.45 4.31
CA THR A 10 12.73 5.53 5.11
C THR A 10 11.30 5.83 4.66
N LEU A 11 11.06 5.97 3.36
CA LEU A 11 9.72 6.21 2.81
C LEU A 11 8.78 5.02 3.10
N ALA A 12 9.28 3.79 2.99
CA ALA A 12 8.51 2.59 3.33
C ALA A 12 8.17 2.52 4.82
N ALA A 13 9.10 2.87 5.70
CA ALA A 13 8.85 2.95 7.13
C ALA A 13 7.80 4.02 7.46
N HIS A 14 7.91 5.21 6.86
CA HIS A 14 6.92 6.29 7.01
C HIS A 14 5.52 5.83 6.60
N LEU A 15 5.38 5.26 5.39
CA LEU A 15 4.10 4.76 4.90
C LEU A 15 3.51 3.68 5.81
N ARG A 16 4.34 2.73 6.29
CA ARG A 16 3.88 1.67 7.20
C ARG A 16 3.40 2.23 8.53
N GLY A 17 4.11 3.19 9.11
CA GLY A 17 3.70 3.86 10.35
C GLY A 17 2.35 4.57 10.21
N ARG A 18 2.20 5.37 9.15
CA ARG A 18 0.94 6.07 8.86
C ARG A 18 -0.23 5.12 8.60
N LEU A 19 0.00 4.02 7.88
CA LEU A 19 -1.03 2.99 7.66
C LEU A 19 -1.46 2.32 8.98
N ALA A 20 -0.52 2.05 9.89
CA ALA A 20 -0.82 1.46 11.20
C ALA A 20 -1.66 2.41 12.08
N GLU A 21 -1.43 3.72 12.01
CA GLU A 21 -2.22 4.73 12.73
C GLU A 21 -3.68 4.79 12.26
N VAL A 22 -3.89 4.86 10.94
CA VAL A 22 -5.25 5.01 10.39
C VAL A 22 -6.02 3.70 10.36
N ARG A 23 -5.32 2.56 10.46
CA ARG A 23 -5.90 1.23 10.46
C ARG A 23 -5.11 0.31 11.41
N PRO A 24 -5.46 0.27 12.71
CA PRO A 24 -4.89 -0.70 13.63
C PRO A 24 -5.21 -2.15 13.23
N GLN A 25 -6.37 -2.40 12.61
CA GLN A 25 -6.70 -3.69 11.97
C GLN A 25 -5.85 -3.96 10.73
N ALA A 26 -5.24 -2.93 10.12
CA ALA A 26 -4.24 -3.11 9.08
C ALA A 26 -2.90 -3.66 9.59
N ALA A 27 -2.70 -3.78 10.91
CA ALA A 27 -1.61 -4.60 11.43
C ALA A 27 -1.76 -6.10 11.04
N GLU A 28 -3.00 -6.56 10.77
CA GLU A 28 -3.27 -7.87 10.17
C GLU A 28 -3.06 -7.91 8.65
N LEU A 29 -3.00 -6.74 7.99
CA LEU A 29 -2.44 -6.57 6.66
C LEU A 29 -0.93 -6.69 6.78
N ARG A 30 -0.50 -7.90 7.15
CA ARG A 30 0.90 -8.23 7.27
C ARG A 30 1.58 -7.75 6.00
N PRO A 31 2.58 -6.87 6.11
CA PRO A 31 3.50 -6.68 5.00
C PRO A 31 3.91 -8.09 4.60
N GLY A 32 3.57 -8.51 3.38
CA GLY A 32 3.99 -9.81 2.89
C GLY A 32 5.50 -9.95 3.13
N PRO A 33 6.05 -11.18 3.24
CA PRO A 33 7.44 -11.45 3.66
C PRO A 33 8.54 -10.81 2.79
N ALA A 34 8.18 -9.97 1.82
CA ALA A 34 9.08 -9.11 1.07
C ALA A 34 9.73 -8.08 2.01
N ALA A 35 10.83 -8.52 2.62
CA ALA A 35 11.96 -7.78 3.19
C ALA A 35 11.68 -6.41 3.81
N PRO A 36 12.14 -6.13 5.05
CA PRO A 36 11.95 -4.81 5.69
C PRO A 36 12.39 -3.61 4.82
N HIS A 37 13.30 -3.83 3.87
CA HIS A 37 13.82 -2.85 2.91
C HIS A 37 13.16 -2.86 1.52
N SER A 38 12.09 -3.64 1.30
CA SER A 38 11.39 -3.67 0.02
C SER A 38 10.68 -2.33 -0.24
N PRO A 39 10.84 -1.74 -1.45
CA PRO A 39 10.08 -0.57 -1.86
C PRO A 39 8.61 -0.90 -2.16
N ILE A 40 8.19 -2.16 -2.03
CA ILE A 40 6.82 -2.59 -2.25
C ILE A 40 6.15 -2.80 -0.90
N VAL A 41 5.05 -2.08 -0.67
CA VAL A 41 4.20 -2.20 0.52
C VAL A 41 2.83 -2.76 0.09
N PRO A 42 2.55 -4.04 0.38
CA PRO A 42 1.24 -4.62 0.10
C PRO A 42 0.22 -4.20 1.16
N VAL A 43 -1.02 -3.96 0.73
CA VAL A 43 -2.19 -3.73 1.59
C VAL A 43 -3.20 -4.82 1.23
N MET A 44 -3.37 -5.85 2.06
CA MET A 44 -4.32 -6.91 1.77
C MET A 44 -5.77 -6.40 1.88
N LEU A 45 -6.68 -6.94 1.07
CA LEU A 45 -8.12 -6.73 1.24
C LEU A 45 -8.88 -8.06 1.21
N GLY A 46 -8.21 -9.11 0.73
CA GLY A 46 -8.72 -10.47 0.57
C GLY A 46 -9.67 -10.62 -0.62
N ASP A 47 -10.68 -9.76 -0.68
CA ASP A 47 -11.73 -9.80 -1.70
C ASP A 47 -11.30 -9.10 -3.01
N PRO A 48 -11.39 -9.78 -4.17
CA PRO A 48 -10.95 -9.23 -5.45
C PRO A 48 -11.80 -8.04 -5.92
N ASN A 49 -13.10 -8.01 -5.63
CA ASN A 49 -13.98 -6.94 -6.07
C ASN A 49 -13.68 -5.65 -5.28
N ARG A 50 -13.55 -5.75 -3.96
CA ARG A 50 -13.11 -4.65 -3.07
C ARG A 50 -11.73 -4.14 -3.48
N THR A 51 -10.77 -5.03 -3.75
CA THR A 51 -9.43 -4.63 -4.22
C THR A 51 -9.50 -3.82 -5.50
N MET A 52 -10.26 -4.27 -6.51
CA MET A 52 -10.35 -3.57 -7.79
C MET A 52 -11.14 -2.26 -7.70
N ALA A 53 -12.20 -2.22 -6.90
CA ALA A 53 -12.97 -1.00 -6.63
C ALA A 53 -12.10 0.06 -5.94
N ALA A 54 -11.33 -0.34 -4.91
CA ALA A 54 -10.41 0.56 -4.23
C ALA A 54 -9.30 1.06 -5.18
N ALA A 55 -8.73 0.19 -6.02
CA ALA A 55 -7.74 0.60 -7.02
C ALA A 55 -8.30 1.62 -8.03
N ALA A 56 -9.54 1.42 -8.49
CA ALA A 56 -10.21 2.34 -9.40
C ALA A 56 -10.48 3.71 -8.75
N GLU A 57 -10.92 3.72 -7.50
CA GLU A 57 -11.19 4.96 -6.77
C GLU A 57 -9.91 5.72 -6.43
N LEU A 58 -8.84 5.04 -6.02
CA LEU A 58 -7.52 5.65 -5.85
C LEU A 58 -7.06 6.32 -7.15
N ARG A 59 -7.25 5.65 -8.28
CA ARG A 59 -6.91 6.19 -9.60
C ARG A 59 -7.72 7.44 -9.93
N ARG A 60 -9.01 7.49 -9.60
CA ARG A 60 -9.84 8.71 -9.73
C ARG A 60 -9.33 9.86 -8.88
N ARG A 61 -8.72 9.57 -7.73
CA ARG A 61 -8.09 10.55 -6.82
C ARG A 61 -6.65 10.92 -7.22
N GLY A 62 -6.15 10.40 -8.34
CA GLY A 62 -4.80 10.69 -8.84
C GLY A 62 -3.70 9.75 -8.31
N PHE A 63 -4.05 8.69 -7.58
CA PHE A 63 -3.10 7.72 -7.06
C PHE A 63 -3.11 6.43 -7.91
N PHE A 64 -1.96 6.07 -8.47
CA PHE A 64 -1.82 4.80 -9.17
C PHE A 64 -1.35 3.70 -8.21
N VAL A 65 -2.30 2.92 -7.69
CA VAL A 65 -2.04 1.75 -6.84
C VAL A 65 -2.74 0.53 -7.45
N PRO A 66 -2.00 -0.38 -8.12
CA PRO A 66 -2.61 -1.54 -8.76
C PRO A 66 -3.15 -2.53 -7.72
N GLY A 67 -4.37 -3.02 -7.97
CA GLY A 67 -4.94 -4.18 -7.30
C GLY A 67 -4.42 -5.48 -7.91
N ILE A 68 -4.01 -6.42 -7.07
CA ILE A 68 -3.61 -7.78 -7.43
C ILE A 68 -4.71 -8.73 -6.94
N ARG A 69 -5.19 -9.60 -7.82
CA ARG A 69 -6.29 -10.54 -7.59
C ARG A 69 -5.97 -11.90 -8.21
N PRO A 70 -6.70 -12.98 -7.88
CA PRO A 70 -6.57 -14.26 -8.58
C PRO A 70 -6.67 -14.11 -10.11
N PRO A 71 -5.92 -14.91 -10.89
CA PRO A 71 -5.08 -16.05 -10.49
C PRO A 71 -3.66 -15.68 -10.00
N SER A 72 -3.28 -14.39 -10.00
CA SER A 72 -1.93 -13.95 -9.64
C SER A 72 -1.61 -14.04 -8.14
N VAL A 73 -2.65 -14.17 -7.30
CA VAL A 73 -2.57 -14.48 -5.86
C VAL A 73 -3.61 -15.54 -5.52
N PRO A 74 -3.43 -16.30 -4.42
CA PRO A 74 -4.44 -17.25 -3.97
C PRO A 74 -5.81 -16.58 -3.73
N PRO A 75 -6.92 -17.30 -3.91
CA PRO A 75 -8.25 -16.84 -3.51
C PRO A 75 -8.25 -16.33 -2.06
N GLY A 76 -8.95 -15.22 -1.80
CA GLY A 76 -8.98 -14.60 -0.48
C GLY A 76 -7.72 -13.83 -0.09
N GLN A 77 -6.75 -13.66 -1.00
CA GLN A 77 -5.51 -12.91 -0.76
C GLN A 77 -5.33 -11.73 -1.71
N SER A 78 -6.42 -11.17 -2.24
CA SER A 78 -6.35 -9.97 -3.08
C SER A 78 -5.79 -8.79 -2.30
N LEU A 79 -4.97 -7.96 -2.93
CA LEU A 79 -4.22 -6.88 -2.26
C LEU A 79 -4.01 -5.67 -3.18
N LEU A 80 -3.81 -4.49 -2.61
CA LEU A 80 -3.26 -3.33 -3.30
C LEU A 80 -1.73 -3.34 -3.17
N ARG A 81 -1.02 -3.15 -4.28
CA ARG A 81 0.44 -3.13 -4.33
C ARG A 81 0.95 -1.70 -4.44
N ILE A 82 1.38 -1.12 -3.32
CA ILE A 82 1.99 0.22 -3.32
C ILE A 82 3.48 0.07 -3.65
N SER A 83 3.92 0.68 -4.75
CA SER A 83 5.32 0.67 -5.18
C SER A 83 5.95 2.04 -4.96
N LEU A 84 6.94 2.12 -4.09
CA LEU A 84 7.62 3.36 -3.73
C LEU A 84 8.76 3.67 -4.69
N SER A 85 8.96 4.96 -4.92
CA SER A 85 10.08 5.53 -5.67
C SER A 85 10.74 6.60 -4.81
N VAL A 86 12.04 6.82 -4.99
CA VAL A 86 12.79 7.90 -4.32
C VAL A 86 12.26 9.30 -4.66
N ARG A 87 11.42 9.42 -5.71
CA ARG A 87 10.75 10.67 -6.08
C ARG A 87 9.51 10.96 -5.24
N HIS A 88 9.03 10.01 -4.45
CA HIS A 88 7.89 10.25 -3.58
C HIS A 88 8.31 11.10 -2.39
N THR A 89 7.44 12.01 -2.01
CA THR A 89 7.59 12.84 -0.80
C THR A 89 6.75 12.27 0.33
N PRO A 90 7.12 12.49 1.61
CA PRO A 90 6.29 12.09 2.74
C PRO A 90 4.85 12.62 2.65
N GLN A 91 4.65 13.84 2.15
CA GLN A 91 3.35 14.46 1.96
C GLN A 91 2.48 13.71 0.94
N GLN A 92 3.07 13.21 -0.15
CA GLN A 92 2.35 12.36 -1.11
C GLN A 92 1.93 11.02 -0.48
N LEU A 93 2.76 10.46 0.42
CA LEU A 93 2.42 9.24 1.14
C LEU A 93 1.30 9.49 2.15
N ASP A 94 1.33 10.62 2.85
CA ASP A 94 0.27 11.01 3.78
C ASP A 94 -1.07 11.21 3.06
N ALA A 95 -1.05 11.86 1.89
CA ALA A 95 -2.23 12.04 1.06
C ALA A 95 -2.77 10.68 0.53
N LEU A 96 -1.88 9.76 0.16
CA LEU A 96 -2.27 8.39 -0.21
C LEU A 96 -2.94 7.66 0.96
N VAL A 97 -2.38 7.76 2.17
CA VAL A 97 -2.93 7.13 3.37
C VAL A 97 -4.32 7.70 3.71
N ALA A 98 -4.49 9.02 3.61
CA ALA A 98 -5.79 9.66 3.78
C ALA A 98 -6.81 9.18 2.74
N ALA A 99 -6.41 9.06 1.47
CA ALA A 99 -7.26 8.54 0.42
C ALA A 99 -7.66 7.07 0.68
N LEU A 100 -6.72 6.23 1.11
CA LEU A 100 -6.99 4.84 1.50
C LEU A 100 -7.96 4.75 2.69
N SER A 101 -7.77 5.58 3.71
CA SER A 101 -8.66 5.63 4.87
C SER A 101 -10.10 5.97 4.48
N ALA A 102 -10.28 6.92 3.56
CA ALA A 102 -11.60 7.37 3.12
C ALA A 102 -12.38 6.36 2.25
N ILE A 103 -11.71 5.41 1.59
CA ILE A 103 -12.35 4.47 0.65
C ILE A 103 -12.49 3.06 1.21
N LEU A 104 -11.66 2.72 2.18
CA LEU A 104 -11.73 1.42 2.85
C LEU A 104 -12.71 1.57 4.04
N PRO A 105 -13.57 0.58 4.31
CA PRO A 105 -14.39 0.57 5.52
C PRO A 105 -13.49 0.36 6.75
N ALA A 106 -13.80 0.98 7.89
CA ALA A 106 -13.03 0.89 9.14
C ALA A 106 -12.76 -0.57 9.55
#